data_AF-A0A838WLE1-F1
#
_entry.id   AF-A0A838WLE1-F1
#
_cell.length_a   1.000
_cell.length_b   1.000
_cell.length_c   1.000
_cell.angle_alpha   90.00
_cell.angle_beta   90.00
_cell.angle_gamma   90.00
#
_symmetry.space_group_name_H-M   'P 1'
#
loop_
_entity.id
_entity.type
_entity.pdbx_description
1 polymer ?
#
loop_
_entity_poly.entity_id
_entity_poly.type
_entity_poly.pdbx_seq_one_letter_code
_entity_poly.pdbx_strand_id
1 'polypeptide(L)'
;VGTITPATDPDAGDVLSYTLGGADASKFDFNPTTRVLSFKTAPNFESPGSAAGTNAYTLVVTATDSKNAIATQNITVNVTDVDDTAPVVNANQTFSYAEGKTANFQVGTVTATDAVGVTSFAIASGNNSGFFAISN
;
A
#
# COMPACT_ATOMS: atom_id res chain seq x y z
N VAL A 1 10.43 -6.66 5.38
CA VAL A 1 9.55 -7.68 6.01
C VAL A 1 10.35 -8.31 7.15
N GLY A 2 9.70 -8.89 8.16
CA GLY A 2 10.33 -9.25 9.43
C GLY A 2 11.12 -10.56 9.41
N THR A 3 11.36 -11.11 10.61
CA THR A 3 11.95 -12.44 10.81
C THR A 3 10.87 -13.41 11.28
N ILE A 4 10.87 -14.63 10.76
CA ILE A 4 9.94 -15.68 11.23
C ILE A 4 10.43 -16.22 12.57
N THR A 5 9.52 -16.29 13.55
CA THR A 5 9.78 -16.89 14.85
C THR A 5 10.21 -18.35 14.66
N PRO A 6 11.33 -18.78 15.28
CA PRO A 6 11.75 -20.17 15.17
C PRO A 6 10.71 -21.11 15.79
N ALA A 7 10.48 -22.24 15.13
CA ALA A 7 9.76 -23.36 15.71
C ALA A 7 10.56 -24.00 16.85
N THR A 8 9.89 -24.75 17.73
CA THR A 8 10.49 -25.49 18.84
C THR A 8 10.37 -26.98 18.62
N ASP A 9 11.43 -27.73 18.96
CA ASP A 9 11.43 -29.19 18.96
C ASP A 9 11.61 -29.72 20.40
N PRO A 10 10.78 -30.65 20.89
CA PRO A 10 10.96 -31.29 22.19
C PRO A 10 12.25 -32.11 22.31
N ASP A 11 12.81 -32.60 21.20
CA ASP A 11 14.05 -33.37 21.18
C ASP A 11 15.26 -32.44 21.31
N ALA A 12 15.97 -32.54 22.43
CA ALA A 12 17.09 -31.66 22.72
C ALA A 12 18.24 -31.86 21.72
N GLY A 13 18.67 -30.75 21.10
CA GLY A 13 19.79 -30.74 20.15
C GLY A 13 19.39 -30.99 18.70
N ASP A 14 18.10 -31.14 18.41
CA ASP A 14 17.64 -31.22 17.02
C ASP A 14 17.80 -29.88 16.28
N VAL A 15 18.22 -29.97 15.02
CA VAL A 15 18.43 -28.82 14.14
C VAL A 15 17.27 -28.74 13.17
N LEU A 16 16.55 -27.61 13.22
CA LEU A 16 15.42 -27.36 12.32
C LEU A 16 15.88 -26.70 11.02
N SER A 17 15.34 -27.20 9.91
CA SER A 17 15.43 -26.58 8.59
C SER A 17 14.10 -25.90 8.25
N TYR A 18 14.16 -24.78 7.52
CA TYR A 18 12.97 -24.01 7.16
C TYR A 18 12.83 -23.88 5.65
N THR A 19 11.61 -23.99 5.15
CA THR A 19 11.28 -23.70 3.75
C THR A 19 10.07 -22.77 3.68
N LEU A 20 9.99 -22.00 2.60
CA LEU A 20 8.88 -21.09 2.31
C LEU A 20 8.08 -21.61 1.11
N GLY A 21 6.76 -21.72 1.29
CA GLY A 21 5.79 -22.06 0.26
C GLY A 21 4.54 -21.18 0.37
N GLY A 22 3.46 -21.59 -0.30
CA GLY A 22 2.23 -20.82 -0.40
C GLY A 22 2.10 -20.08 -1.73
N ALA A 23 0.91 -19.50 -1.97
CA ALA A 23 0.55 -18.90 -3.25
C ALA A 23 1.42 -17.68 -3.61
N ASP A 24 1.93 -16.98 -2.60
CA ASP A 24 2.71 -15.76 -2.78
C ASP A 24 4.23 -15.96 -2.58
N ALA A 25 4.70 -17.17 -2.30
CA ALA A 25 6.10 -17.44 -1.94
C ALA A 25 7.11 -16.94 -2.98
N SER A 26 6.75 -17.01 -4.26
CA SER A 26 7.63 -16.57 -5.35
C SER A 26 7.96 -15.08 -5.31
N LYS A 27 7.16 -14.27 -4.60
CA LYS A 27 7.28 -12.80 -4.47
C LYS A 27 8.19 -12.37 -3.31
N PHE A 28 8.67 -13.32 -2.52
CA PHE A 28 9.52 -13.07 -1.37
C PHE A 28 10.88 -13.75 -1.52
N ASP A 29 11.90 -13.10 -0.96
CA ASP A 29 13.15 -13.72 -0.60
C ASP A 29 13.07 -14.21 0.85
N PHE A 30 13.55 -15.43 1.10
CA PHE A 30 13.60 -16.02 2.42
C PHE A 30 14.97 -16.62 2.66
N ASN A 31 15.62 -16.17 3.73
CA ASN A 31 16.86 -16.79 4.20
C ASN A 31 16.50 -17.84 5.26
N PRO A 32 16.65 -19.15 4.98
CA PRO A 32 16.22 -20.20 5.90
C PRO A 32 17.06 -20.28 7.19
N THR A 33 18.30 -19.78 7.16
CA THR A 33 19.21 -19.79 8.32
C THR A 33 18.87 -18.65 9.29
N THR A 34 18.70 -17.43 8.77
CA THR A 34 18.37 -16.26 9.58
C THR A 34 16.87 -16.07 9.78
N ARG A 35 16.04 -16.77 9.00
CA ARG A 35 14.58 -16.66 8.91
C ARG A 35 14.09 -15.29 8.50
N VAL A 36 14.96 -14.47 7.92
CA VAL A 36 14.61 -13.15 7.39
C VAL A 36 13.78 -13.33 6.13
N LEU A 37 12.65 -12.63 6.07
CA LEU A 37 11.75 -12.57 4.94
C LEU A 37 11.80 -11.14 4.37
N SER A 38 11.81 -10.99 3.04
CA SER A 38 11.72 -9.69 2.35
C SER A 38 10.94 -9.83 1.05
N PHE A 39 10.31 -8.75 0.59
CA PHE A 39 9.75 -8.71 -0.76
C PHE A 39 10.89 -8.66 -1.78
N LYS A 40 10.75 -9.37 -2.91
CA LYS A 40 11.66 -9.25 -4.06
C LYS A 40 11.47 -7.94 -4.81
N THR A 41 10.22 -7.50 -4.90
CA THR A 41 9.80 -6.23 -5.50
C THR A 41 8.96 -5.48 -4.49
N ALA A 42 9.20 -4.18 -4.31
CA ALA A 42 8.41 -3.36 -3.41
C ALA A 42 6.90 -3.48 -3.76
N PRO A 43 6.02 -3.75 -2.77
CA PRO A 43 4.60 -3.75 -3.01
C PRO A 43 4.10 -2.32 -3.26
N ASN A 44 3.02 -2.20 -4.03
CA ASN A 44 2.27 -0.96 -4.23
C ASN A 44 0.83 -1.25 -3.80
N PHE A 45 0.24 -0.43 -2.92
CA PHE A 45 -1.05 -0.70 -2.33
C PHE A 45 -2.20 -0.47 -3.33
N GLU A 46 -2.02 0.49 -4.24
CA GLU A 46 -2.94 0.89 -5.32
C GLU A 46 -2.92 -0.13 -6.48
N SER A 47 -1.93 -1.02 -6.50
CA SER A 47 -1.74 -2.09 -7.48
C SER A 47 -1.53 -3.44 -6.76
N PRO A 48 -2.61 -4.05 -6.22
CA PRO A 48 -2.53 -5.27 -5.44
C PRO A 48 -1.80 -6.40 -6.15
N GLY A 49 -0.69 -6.84 -5.58
CA GLY A 49 0.21 -7.81 -6.20
C GLY A 49 0.08 -9.24 -5.68
N SER A 50 -0.79 -9.54 -4.71
CA SER A 50 -0.95 -10.91 -4.18
C SER A 50 -1.64 -11.82 -5.19
N ALA A 51 -1.53 -13.15 -5.00
CA ALA A 51 -2.13 -14.14 -5.89
C ALA A 51 -3.67 -14.07 -5.87
N ALA A 52 -4.24 -13.56 -4.78
CA ALA A 52 -5.67 -13.33 -4.63
C ALA A 52 -6.13 -11.96 -5.17
N GLY A 53 -5.23 -11.12 -5.72
CA GLY A 53 -5.56 -9.77 -6.20
C GLY A 53 -5.85 -8.77 -5.07
N THR A 54 -5.27 -8.99 -3.88
CA THR A 54 -5.43 -8.14 -2.68
C THR A 54 -4.09 -7.64 -2.15
N ASN A 55 -4.10 -6.79 -1.12
CA ASN A 55 -2.91 -6.34 -0.39
C ASN A 55 -2.49 -7.29 0.76
N ALA A 56 -3.08 -8.49 0.84
CA ALA A 56 -2.72 -9.54 1.78
C ALA A 56 -2.04 -10.70 1.06
N TYR A 57 -0.77 -10.96 1.41
CA TYR A 57 0.05 -12.03 0.82
C TYR A 57 0.06 -13.24 1.74
N THR A 58 -0.22 -14.41 1.19
CA THR A 58 -0.35 -15.68 1.91
C THR A 58 0.86 -16.58 1.68
N LEU A 59 1.51 -16.94 2.79
CA LEU A 59 2.72 -17.75 2.82
C LEU A 59 2.52 -18.94 3.76
N VAL A 60 3.27 -19.99 3.52
CA VAL A 60 3.36 -21.16 4.38
C VAL A 60 4.82 -21.36 4.72
N VAL A 61 5.17 -21.34 6.00
CA VAL A 61 6.50 -21.77 6.45
C VAL A 61 6.40 -23.19 6.95
N THR A 62 7.35 -24.01 6.52
CA THR A 62 7.49 -25.40 6.93
C THR A 62 8.81 -25.54 7.69
N ALA A 63 8.74 -26.01 8.93
CA ALA A 63 9.88 -26.42 9.72
C ALA A 63 10.01 -27.94 9.68
N THR A 64 11.21 -28.45 9.44
CA THR A 64 11.51 -29.88 9.37
C THR A 64 12.67 -30.21 10.31
N ASP A 65 12.48 -31.19 11.20
CA ASP A 65 13.53 -31.70 12.09
C ASP A 65 14.52 -32.64 11.37
N SER A 66 15.52 -33.15 12.09
CA SER A 66 16.52 -34.07 11.51
C SER A 66 15.95 -35.46 11.15
N LYS A 67 14.77 -35.80 11.67
CA LYS A 67 14.07 -37.08 11.47
C LYS A 67 12.94 -36.98 10.44
N ASN A 68 12.80 -35.83 9.78
CA ASN A 68 11.76 -35.49 8.80
C ASN A 68 10.34 -35.31 9.37
N ALA A 69 10.18 -35.08 10.67
CA ALA A 69 8.93 -34.56 11.21
C ALA A 69 8.75 -33.10 10.76
N ILE A 70 7.51 -32.73 10.47
CA ILE A 70 7.17 -31.45 9.86
C ILE A 70 6.13 -30.71 10.70
N ALA A 71 6.34 -29.40 10.87
CA ALA A 71 5.35 -28.44 11.32
C ALA A 71 5.16 -27.34 10.27
N THR A 72 3.91 -26.93 10.04
CA THR A 72 3.58 -25.84 9.10
C THR A 72 2.85 -24.70 9.80
N GLN A 73 3.09 -23.48 9.34
CA GLN A 73 2.39 -22.28 9.81
C GLN A 73 2.03 -21.39 8.63
N ASN A 74 0.76 -20.98 8.56
CA ASN A 74 0.31 -19.95 7.64
C ASN A 74 0.71 -18.58 8.15
N ILE A 75 1.22 -17.74 7.25
CA ILE A 75 1.63 -16.36 7.50
C ILE A 75 0.89 -15.46 6.52
N THR A 76 0.35 -14.36 7.04
CA THR A 76 -0.21 -13.29 6.23
C THR A 76 0.64 -12.05 6.37
N VAL A 77 1.13 -11.54 5.24
CA VAL A 77 1.82 -10.24 5.17
C VAL A 77 0.85 -9.24 4.57
N ASN A 78 0.40 -8.28 5.38
CA ASN A 78 -0.49 -7.21 4.93
C ASN A 78 0.34 -5.99 4.52
N VAL A 79 0.07 -5.47 3.32
CA VAL A 79 0.58 -4.17 2.87
C VAL A 79 -0.41 -3.12 3.37
N THR A 80 0.11 -2.11 4.05
CA THR A 80 -0.67 -0.96 4.52
C THR A 80 -0.55 0.18 3.54
N ASP A 81 -1.67 0.88 3.34
CA ASP A 81 -1.74 2.08 2.54
C ASP A 81 -0.88 3.21 3.16
N VAL A 82 -0.20 3.97 2.31
CA VAL A 82 0.52 5.18 2.65
C VAL A 82 0.21 6.22 1.59
N ASP A 83 0.04 7.48 2.00
CA ASP A 83 -0.16 8.56 1.04
C ASP A 83 1.11 8.81 0.22
N ASP A 84 1.19 8.22 -0.97
CA ASP A 84 2.32 8.29 -1.89
C ASP A 84 1.95 8.80 -3.29
N THR A 85 0.70 9.22 -3.49
CA THR A 85 0.22 9.84 -4.73
C THR A 85 -0.15 11.29 -4.48
N ALA A 86 0.14 12.17 -5.45
CA ALA A 86 -0.25 13.56 -5.33
C ALA A 86 -1.71 13.76 -5.77
N PRO A 87 -2.45 14.71 -5.16
CA PRO A 87 -3.77 15.09 -5.63
C PRO A 87 -3.76 15.50 -7.10
N VAL A 88 -4.76 15.06 -7.85
CA VAL A 88 -4.94 15.36 -9.27
C VAL A 88 -6.16 16.26 -9.43
N VAL A 89 -5.95 17.49 -9.91
CA VAL A 89 -7.06 18.38 -10.30
C VAL A 89 -7.75 17.80 -11.54
N ASN A 90 -9.07 17.63 -11.48
CA ASN A 90 -9.84 17.07 -12.58
C ASN A 90 -9.71 17.94 -13.84
N ALA A 91 -9.46 17.30 -14.98
CA ALA A 91 -9.28 18.01 -16.24
C ALA A 91 -10.60 18.61 -16.76
N ASN A 92 -10.50 19.63 -17.63
CA ASN A 92 -11.62 20.20 -18.39
C ASN A 92 -12.78 20.76 -17.55
N GLN A 93 -12.51 21.19 -16.32
CA GLN A 93 -13.50 21.88 -15.50
C GLN A 93 -13.77 23.26 -16.10
N THR A 94 -15.02 23.50 -16.51
CA THR A 94 -15.47 24.80 -17.04
C THR A 94 -16.63 25.31 -16.21
N PHE A 95 -16.66 26.62 -16.00
CA PHE A 95 -17.70 27.29 -15.23
C PHE A 95 -18.22 28.49 -16.03
N SER A 96 -19.53 28.71 -15.97
CA SER A 96 -20.18 29.88 -16.57
C SER A 96 -20.59 30.83 -15.46
N TYR A 97 -20.37 32.12 -15.69
CA TYR A 97 -20.74 33.17 -14.75
C TYR A 97 -21.64 34.19 -15.45
N ALA A 98 -22.84 34.38 -14.93
CA ALA A 98 -23.74 35.41 -15.42
C ALA A 98 -23.24 36.78 -14.94
N GLU A 99 -23.22 37.77 -15.84
CA GLU A 99 -22.88 39.13 -15.47
C GLU A 99 -23.89 39.75 -14.50
N GLY A 100 -23.50 40.85 -13.83
CA GLY A 100 -24.38 41.61 -12.93
C GLY A 100 -24.61 40.99 -11.54
N LYS A 101 -23.87 39.94 -11.17
CA LYS A 101 -23.92 39.36 -9.82
C LYS A 101 -23.14 40.22 -8.82
N THR A 102 -23.52 40.09 -7.54
CA THR A 102 -22.83 40.75 -6.42
C THR A 102 -21.42 40.17 -6.20
N ALA A 103 -20.57 40.91 -5.50
CA ALA A 103 -19.28 40.39 -5.04
C ALA A 103 -19.46 39.08 -4.24
N ASN A 104 -18.49 38.18 -4.35
CA ASN A 104 -18.48 36.84 -3.72
C ASN A 104 -19.59 35.88 -4.19
N PHE A 105 -20.30 36.19 -5.28
CA PHE A 105 -21.19 35.21 -5.89
C PHE A 105 -20.39 34.02 -6.42
N GLN A 106 -20.82 32.81 -6.10
CA GLN A 106 -20.09 31.59 -6.44
C GLN A 106 -20.02 31.39 -7.96
N VAL A 107 -18.80 31.19 -8.47
CA VAL A 107 -18.54 30.83 -9.87
C VAL A 107 -18.73 29.32 -10.09
N GLY A 108 -18.27 28.52 -9.14
CA GLY A 108 -18.38 27.07 -9.17
C GLY A 108 -17.60 26.41 -8.04
N THR A 109 -17.42 25.11 -8.15
CA THR A 109 -16.63 24.28 -7.23
C THR A 109 -15.60 23.52 -8.02
N VAL A 110 -14.32 23.71 -7.71
CA VAL A 110 -13.24 22.90 -8.28
C VAL A 110 -13.20 21.54 -7.60
N THR A 111 -12.82 20.53 -8.37
CA THR A 111 -12.70 19.15 -7.91
C THR A 111 -11.32 18.60 -8.23
N ALA A 112 -10.81 17.80 -7.31
CA ALA A 112 -9.59 17.02 -7.45
C ALA A 112 -9.81 15.65 -6.80
N THR A 113 -9.02 14.68 -7.23
CA THR A 113 -9.03 13.33 -6.69
C THR A 113 -7.69 13.03 -6.05
N ASP A 114 -7.75 12.29 -4.96
CA ASP A 114 -6.58 11.81 -4.23
C ASP A 114 -6.98 10.52 -3.49
N ALA A 115 -6.04 9.62 -3.21
CA ALA A 115 -6.31 8.34 -2.55
C ALA A 115 -6.75 8.52 -1.08
N VAL A 116 -6.19 9.52 -0.38
CA VAL A 116 -6.51 9.83 1.02
C VAL A 116 -7.35 11.09 1.18
N GLY A 117 -7.51 11.87 0.11
CA GLY A 117 -8.42 13.00 0.01
C GLY A 117 -7.71 14.34 -0.14
N VAL A 118 -8.45 15.33 -0.63
CA VAL A 118 -7.90 16.66 -0.93
C VAL A 118 -8.25 17.63 0.18
N THR A 119 -7.23 18.24 0.79
CA THR A 119 -7.40 19.10 1.98
C THR A 119 -7.46 20.59 1.65
N SER A 120 -6.91 21.01 0.51
CA SER A 120 -6.92 22.41 0.11
C SER A 120 -6.72 22.58 -1.39
N PHE A 121 -7.17 23.72 -1.89
CA PHE A 121 -6.95 24.21 -3.23
C PHE A 121 -6.34 25.61 -3.19
N ALA A 122 -5.59 25.94 -4.24
CA ALA A 122 -5.04 27.27 -4.45
C ALA A 122 -5.03 27.62 -5.94
N ILE A 123 -5.16 28.91 -6.26
CA ILE A 123 -5.03 29.40 -7.63
C ILE A 123 -3.55 29.64 -7.91
N ALA A 124 -2.93 28.72 -8.65
CA ALA A 124 -1.49 28.74 -8.90
C ALA A 124 -1.04 29.86 -9.87
N SER A 125 -1.90 30.27 -10.80
CA SER A 125 -1.59 31.28 -11.82
C SER A 125 -2.85 31.89 -12.42
N GLY A 126 -2.71 32.93 -13.24
CA GLY A 126 -3.82 33.55 -13.99
C GLY A 126 -4.72 34.50 -13.17
N ASN A 127 -4.45 34.69 -11.88
CA ASN A 127 -5.21 35.56 -10.98
C ASN A 127 -4.38 36.75 -10.47
N ASN A 128 -3.52 37.32 -11.32
CA ASN A 128 -2.63 38.44 -10.95
C ASN A 128 -3.38 39.69 -10.45
N SER A 129 -4.62 39.87 -10.90
CA SER A 129 -5.49 40.99 -10.48
C SER A 129 -6.35 40.68 -9.26
N GLY A 130 -6.29 39.46 -8.70
CA GLY A 130 -7.02 39.08 -7.49
C GLY A 130 -8.54 39.03 -7.63
N PHE A 131 -9.06 38.84 -8.85
CA PHE A 131 -10.51 38.78 -9.09
C PHE A 131 -11.16 37.49 -8.60
N PHE A 132 -10.37 36.42 -8.47
CA PHE A 132 -10.84 35.12 -8.04
C PHE A 132 -10.29 34.75 -6.67
N ALA A 133 -11.06 33.97 -5.92
CA ALA A 133 -10.65 33.37 -4.66
C ALA A 133 -11.18 31.94 -4.57
N ILE A 134 -10.49 31.11 -3.79
CA ILE A 134 -10.93 29.77 -3.42
C ILE A 134 -11.23 29.78 -1.91
N SER A 135 -12.38 29.22 -1.53
CA SER A 135 -12.66 28.85 -0.14
C SER A 135 -12.31 27.38 0.05
N ASN A 136 -11.60 27.09 1.14
CA ASN A 136 -11.29 25.75 1.62
C ASN A 136 -12.09 25.45 2.88
#